data_AF-E7G9I2-F1
#
_entry.id   AF-E7G9I2-F1
#
_cell.length_a   1.000
_cell.length_b   1.000
_cell.length_c   1.000
_cell.angle_alpha   90.00
_cell.angle_beta   90.00
_cell.angle_gamma   90.00
#
_symmetry.space_group_name_H-M   'P 1'
#
loop_
_entity.id
_entity.type
_entity.pdbx_description
1 polymer ?
#
loop_
_entity_poly.entity_id
_entity_poly.type
_entity_poly.pdbx_seq_one_letter_code
_entity_poly.pdbx_strand_id
1 'polypeptide(L)'
;MKILIIGFAKLKYMPYLEFHLSKYDKKENEIDIICWNRDGKKDVSLNHQVHEIFTFDKVMKTENKLKKFFYSTNLEIIVCRY
;
A
#
# COMPACT_ATOMS: atom_id res chain seq x y z
N MET A 1 -3.88 -4.06 -13.52
CA MET A 1 -2.44 -3.98 -13.19
C MET A 1 -2.27 -4.07 -11.68
N LYS A 2 -1.11 -4.51 -11.17
CA LYS A 2 -0.86 -4.50 -9.71
C LYS A 2 -0.13 -3.24 -9.32
N ILE A 3 -0.60 -2.59 -8.27
CA ILE A 3 -0.04 -1.33 -7.79
C ILE A 3 0.29 -1.52 -6.32
N LEU A 4 1.55 -1.32 -5.97
CA LEU A 4 2.04 -1.38 -4.61
C LEU A 4 2.42 0.03 -4.15
N ILE A 5 1.66 0.57 -3.20
CA ILE A 5 1.99 1.85 -2.59
C ILE A 5 2.73 1.59 -1.29
N ILE A 6 3.93 2.15 -1.13
CA ILE A 6 4.77 1.98 0.07
C ILE A 6 4.95 3.33 0.72
N GLY A 7 4.54 3.44 1.98
CA GLY A 7 4.79 4.58 2.85
C GLY A 7 5.55 4.16 4.11
N PHE A 8 6.52 4.96 4.51
CA PHE A 8 7.34 4.66 5.69
C PHE A 8 6.70 5.14 7.01
N ALA A 9 5.47 5.66 6.99
CA ALA A 9 4.68 5.98 8.18
C ALA A 9 3.24 5.50 8.01
N LYS A 10 2.40 5.92 8.96
CA LYS A 10 0.95 5.76 8.96
C LYS A 10 0.30 6.38 7.73
N LEU A 11 -0.85 5.84 7.34
CA LEU A 11 -1.67 6.35 6.25
C LEU A 11 -1.98 7.84 6.42
N LYS A 12 -2.29 8.27 7.65
CA LYS A 12 -2.57 9.69 7.94
C LYS A 12 -1.39 10.64 7.67
N TYR A 13 -0.17 10.11 7.59
CA TYR A 13 1.05 10.85 7.31
C TYR A 13 1.56 10.62 5.89
N MET A 14 0.80 9.95 5.02
CA MET A 14 1.13 9.79 3.61
C MET A 14 0.40 10.89 2.82
N PRO A 15 1.03 12.07 2.62
CA PRO A 15 0.40 13.12 1.82
C PRO A 15 0.16 12.58 0.41
N TYR A 16 -0.95 13.01 -0.20
CA TYR A 16 -1.35 12.62 -1.56
C TYR A 16 -1.68 11.14 -1.78
N LEU A 17 -1.78 10.30 -0.74
CA LEU A 17 -2.21 8.91 -0.91
C LEU A 17 -3.54 8.82 -1.65
N GLU A 18 -4.54 9.60 -1.23
CA GLU A 18 -5.84 9.70 -1.89
C GLU A 18 -5.73 10.19 -3.35
N PHE A 19 -4.81 11.12 -3.62
CA PHE A 19 -4.56 11.58 -4.99
C PHE A 19 -3.97 10.49 -5.87
N HIS A 20 -3.03 9.68 -5.35
CA HIS A 20 -2.54 8.51 -6.07
C HIS A 20 -3.64 7.48 -6.32
N LEU A 21 -4.46 7.18 -5.30
CA LEU A 21 -5.57 6.24 -5.42
C LEU A 21 -6.61 6.70 -6.44
N SER A 22 -6.88 8.01 -6.53
CA SER A 22 -7.84 8.58 -7.47
C SER A 22 -7.49 8.40 -8.95
N LYS A 23 -6.23 8.08 -9.27
CA LYS A 23 -5.76 7.90 -10.65
C LYS A 23 -6.07 6.52 -11.23
N TYR A 24 -6.46 5.57 -10.39
CA TYR A 24 -6.60 4.17 -10.79
C TYR A 24 -8.03 3.68 -10.66
N ASP A 25 -8.55 3.04 -11.70
CA ASP A 25 -9.83 2.34 -11.61
C ASP A 25 -9.63 1.01 -10.87
N LYS A 26 -10.38 0.85 -9.77
CA LYS A 26 -10.39 -0.35 -8.93
C LYS A 26 -10.88 -1.63 -9.64
N LYS A 27 -11.63 -1.51 -10.74
CA LYS A 27 -12.09 -2.69 -11.50
C LYS A 27 -10.95 -3.31 -12.32
N GLU A 28 -9.96 -2.51 -12.65
CA GLU A 28 -8.87 -2.89 -13.54
C GLU A 28 -7.53 -3.04 -12.79
N ASN A 29 -7.47 -2.55 -11.55
CA ASN A 29 -6.24 -2.48 -10.76
C ASN A 29 -6.39 -3.06 -9.36
N GLU A 30 -5.44 -3.93 -9.00
CA GLU A 30 -5.27 -4.43 -7.64
C GLU A 30 -4.29 -3.51 -6.91
N ILE A 31 -4.78 -2.74 -5.94
CA ILE A 31 -3.97 -1.76 -5.20
C ILE A 31 -3.76 -2.26 -3.78
N ASP A 32 -2.51 -2.54 -3.45
CA ASP A 32 -2.08 -2.91 -2.11
C ASP A 32 -1.19 -1.83 -1.51
N ILE A 33 -1.33 -1.60 -0.20
CA ILE A 33 -0.59 -0.55 0.51
C ILE A 33 0.25 -1.18 1.61
N ILE A 34 1.53 -0.82 1.67
CA ILE A 34 2.41 -1.10 2.81
C ILE A 34 2.64 0.21 3.55
N CYS A 35 2.25 0.25 4.82
CA CYS A 35 2.46 1.40 5.68
C CYS A 35 3.23 1.00 6.96
N TRP A 36 3.79 1.99 7.65
CA TRP A 36 4.45 1.75 8.93
C TRP A 36 3.54 2.20 10.08
N ASN A 37 3.04 1.23 10.86
CA ASN A 37 2.23 1.50 12.04
C ASN A 37 2.95 1.07 13.34
N ARG A 38 3.88 1.90 13.81
CA ARG A 38 4.70 1.59 15.00
C ARG A 38 3.94 1.51 16.32
N ASP A 39 2.83 2.23 16.45
CA ASP A 39 2.09 2.32 17.72
C ASP A 39 0.94 1.28 17.81
N GLY A 40 0.69 0.51 16.74
CA GLY A 40 -0.37 -0.49 16.65
C GLY A 40 -1.80 0.05 16.75
N LYS A 41 -1.99 1.38 16.80
CA LYS A 41 -3.31 2.01 16.90
C LYS A 41 -4.00 2.02 15.54
N LYS A 42 -5.34 2.11 15.56
CA LYS A 42 -6.13 2.34 14.35
C LYS A 42 -5.63 3.59 13.63
N ASP A 43 -5.53 3.48 12.31
CA ASP A 43 -5.16 4.56 11.41
C ASP A 43 -6.41 5.17 10.76
N VAL A 44 -6.24 6.19 9.92
CA VAL A 44 -7.32 6.77 9.13
C VAL A 44 -7.91 5.75 8.16
N SER A 45 -9.21 5.86 7.91
CA SER A 45 -9.87 5.15 6.82
C SER A 45 -9.61 5.88 5.51
N LEU A 46 -9.35 5.12 4.45
CA LEU A 46 -9.22 5.66 3.10
C LEU A 46 -10.60 5.79 2.47
N ASN A 47 -10.78 6.82 1.65
CA ASN A 47 -12.02 7.03 0.91
C ASN A 47 -12.09 6.12 -0.32
N HIS A 48 -10.93 5.74 -0.87
CA HIS A 48 -10.82 4.82 -1.99
C HIS A 48 -10.70 3.37 -1.54
N GLN A 49 -11.34 2.46 -2.29
CA GLN A 49 -11.23 1.02 -2.05
C GLN A 49 -9.84 0.53 -2.45
N VAL A 50 -9.19 -0.15 -1.50
CA VAL A 50 -7.89 -0.80 -1.65
C VAL A 50 -8.09 -2.29 -1.36
N HIS A 51 -7.28 -3.13 -2.00
CA HIS A 51 -7.42 -4.57 -1.87
C HIS A 51 -6.93 -5.05 -0.49
N GLU A 52 -5.69 -4.74 -0.13
CA GLU A 52 -5.15 -5.06 1.19
C GLU A 52 -4.20 -3.95 1.70
N ILE A 53 -4.28 -3.65 2.99
CA ILE A 53 -3.37 -2.74 3.68
C ILE A 53 -2.52 -3.56 4.65
N PHE A 54 -1.21 -3.51 4.46
CA PHE A 54 -0.23 -4.22 5.25
C PHE A 54 0.61 -3.28 6.10
N THR A 55 0.99 -3.76 7.28
CA THR A 55 2.03 -3.10 8.07
C THR A 55 3.39 -3.69 7.74
N PHE A 56 4.41 -2.84 7.68
CA PHE A 56 5.79 -3.23 7.36
C PHE A 56 6.27 -4.42 8.22
N ASP A 57 5.99 -4.42 9.53
CA ASP A 57 6.36 -5.51 10.45
C ASP A 57 5.74 -6.88 10.06
N LYS A 58 4.50 -6.89 9.56
CA LYS A 58 3.84 -8.13 9.11
C LYS A 58 4.42 -8.63 7.81
N VAL A 59 4.73 -7.71 6.90
CA VAL A 59 5.27 -8.01 5.58
C VAL A 59 6.68 -8.58 5.69
N MET A 60 7.53 -7.99 6.54
CA MET A 60 8.89 -8.48 6.78
C MET A 60 8.92 -9.88 7.41
N LYS A 61 7.92 -10.21 8.24
CA LYS A 61 7.76 -11.58 8.78
C LYS A 61 7.25 -12.60 7.76
N THR A 62 6.74 -12.14 6.62
CA THR A 62 6.09 -12.98 5.61
C THR A 62 6.83 -12.86 4.27
N GLU A 63 8.06 -13.39 4.20
CA GLU A 63 8.92 -13.30 3.00
C GLU A 63 8.22 -13.72 1.70
N ASN A 64 7.34 -14.73 1.77
CA ASN A 64 6.63 -15.25 0.61
C ASN A 64 5.62 -14.26 0.00
N LYS A 65 5.04 -13.35 0.81
CA LYS A 65 4.11 -12.33 0.30
C LYS A 65 4.85 -11.28 -0.52
N LEU A 66 5.99 -10.79 -0.05
CA LEU A 66 6.82 -9.83 -0.79
C LEU A 66 7.27 -10.41 -2.13
N LYS A 67 7.78 -11.64 -2.13
CA LYS A 67 8.20 -12.33 -3.37
C LYS A 67 7.05 -12.36 -4.38
N LYS A 68 5.84 -12.72 -3.96
CA LYS A 68 4.65 -12.74 -4.84
C LYS A 68 4.33 -11.37 -5.46
N PHE A 69 4.60 -10.27 -4.76
CA PHE A 69 4.48 -8.93 -5.33
C PHE A 69 5.54 -8.67 -6.41
N PHE A 70 6.81 -8.87 -6.08
CA PHE A 70 7.93 -8.57 -6.97
C PHE A 70 8.01 -9.47 -8.22
N TYR A 71 7.46 -10.69 -8.18
CA TYR A 71 7.40 -11.59 -9.34
C TYR A 71 6.22 -11.32 -10.28
N SER A 72 5.36 -10.34 -10.00
CA SER A 72 4.26 -10.00 -10.89
C SER A 72 4.77 -9.26 -12.13
N THR A 73 4.36 -9.73 -13.31
CA THR A 73 4.82 -9.21 -14.61
C THR A 73 4.37 -7.78 -14.94
N ASN A 74 3.38 -7.24 -14.21
CA ASN A 74 2.84 -5.89 -14.40
C ASN A 74 2.63 -5.21 -13.04
N LEU A 75 3.75 -4.89 -12.36
CA LEU A 75 3.78 -4.22 -11.05
C LEU A 75 4.25 -2.77 -11.18
N GLU A 76 3.44 -1.84 -10.67
CA GLU A 76 3.84 -0.45 -10.45
C GLU A 76 4.10 -0.23 -8.95
N ILE A 77 5.23 0.38 -8.59
CA ILE A 77 5.58 0.69 -7.20
C ILE A 77 5.61 2.20 -7.00
N ILE A 78 4.76 2.69 -6.08
CA ILE A 78 4.71 4.09 -5.69
C ILE A 78 5.27 4.23 -4.29
N VAL A 79 6.35 4.98 -4.13
CA VAL A 79 6.92 5.27 -2.81
C VAL A 79 6.44 6.64 -2.35
N CYS A 80 5.52 6.65 -1.38
CA CYS A 80 5.07 7.88 -0.73
C CYS A 80 6.13 8.33 0.29
N ARG A 81 6.76 9.46 0.01
CA ARG A 81 7.62 10.18 0.95
C ARG A 81 6.83 11.31 1.59
N TYR A 82 7.17 11.65 2.84
CA TYR A 82 6.58 12.75 3.60
C TYR A 82 6.88 14.10 2.97
#